data_AF-A0A966WSP5-F1
#
_entry.id   AF-A0A966WSP5-F1
#
_cell.length_a   1.000
_cell.length_b   1.000
_cell.length_c   1.000
_cell.angle_alpha   90.00
_cell.angle_beta   90.00
_cell.angle_gamma   90.00
#
_symmetry.space_group_name_H-M   'P 1'
#
loop_
_entity.id
_entity.type
_entity.pdbx_description
1 polymer ?
#
loop_
_entity_poly.entity_id
_entity_poly.type
_entity_poly.pdbx_seq_one_letter_code
_entity_poly.pdbx_strand_id
1 'polypeptide(L)'
;MQNPFSKISQVRLAGGGGGAIKALRGFDKSRHSVPDAVNAATTAFLSRLCAAELAEEAEGMFQRARAALGYKRAGITLDVAPGSATLTTKDFCWELTYALDEREPARYTLVRALHGLHSADLLQLEAFNTLFSGQFDAVVFELARGLRVEALIDAVESLDPEAEGAIAVAYPSDCSRCELAVPGVAARVECDGATLALRLPRAAAPDECLREFEAVRSAFSLSRDAVLAGLLG
;
A
#
# COMPACT_ATOMS: atom_id res chain seq x y z
N MET A 1 -21.63 21.31 -9.90
CA MET A 1 -20.29 21.33 -9.29
C MET A 1 -19.60 20.02 -9.65
N GLN A 2 -18.45 20.08 -10.33
CA GLN A 2 -17.61 18.91 -10.57
C GLN A 2 -17.02 18.46 -9.23
N ASN A 3 -17.03 17.16 -8.97
CA ASN A 3 -16.43 16.59 -7.77
C ASN A 3 -14.94 17.00 -7.75
N PRO A 4 -14.46 17.75 -6.74
CA PRO A 4 -13.06 18.22 -6.71
C PRO A 4 -12.07 17.07 -6.52
N PHE A 5 -12.57 15.87 -6.20
CA PHE A 5 -11.76 14.68 -6.08
C PHE A 5 -11.40 14.11 -7.45
N SER A 6 -10.11 13.88 -7.61
CA SER A 6 -9.55 13.02 -8.62
C SER A 6 -10.35 11.72 -8.71
N LYS A 7 -10.72 11.28 -9.94
CA LYS A 7 -11.19 9.91 -10.13
C LYS A 7 -10.11 8.98 -9.61
N ILE A 8 -10.44 8.09 -8.68
CA ILE A 8 -9.52 7.05 -8.23
C ILE A 8 -9.13 6.24 -9.47
N SER A 9 -7.84 6.19 -9.80
CA SER A 9 -7.33 5.39 -10.92
C SER A 9 -7.17 3.93 -10.52
N GLN A 10 -6.77 3.68 -9.27
CA GLN A 10 -6.52 2.35 -8.75
C GLN A 10 -6.71 2.32 -7.23
N VAL A 11 -7.17 1.16 -6.74
CA VAL A 11 -7.18 0.82 -5.31
C VAL A 11 -6.31 -0.42 -5.12
N ARG A 12 -5.46 -0.40 -4.10
CA ARG A 12 -4.65 -1.55 -3.71
C ARG A 12 -4.54 -1.67 -2.20
N LEU A 13 -4.48 -2.90 -1.69
CA LEU A 13 -3.98 -3.16 -0.36
C LEU A 13 -2.46 -3.26 -0.46
N ALA A 14 -1.74 -2.57 0.41
CA ALA A 14 -0.29 -2.53 0.40
C ALA A 14 0.28 -2.95 1.76
N GLY A 15 1.41 -3.64 1.72
CA GLY A 15 2.16 -4.06 2.89
C GLY A 15 3.63 -3.75 2.70
N GLY A 16 4.22 -3.10 3.70
CA GLY A 16 5.62 -2.70 3.69
C GLY A 16 6.51 -3.67 4.46
N GLY A 17 7.76 -3.71 4.03
CA GLY A 17 8.88 -4.31 4.74
C GLY A 17 10.17 -3.73 4.21
N GLY A 18 11.29 -4.22 4.72
CA GLY A 18 12.58 -3.78 4.23
C GLY A 18 13.68 -4.00 5.25
N GLY A 19 14.89 -3.65 4.85
CA GLY A 19 16.06 -3.85 5.68
C GLY A 19 17.32 -3.30 5.05
N ALA A 20 18.43 -3.52 5.73
CA ALA A 20 19.74 -3.19 5.16
C ALA A 20 20.08 -4.20 4.05
N ILE A 21 20.63 -3.72 2.94
CA ILE A 21 21.01 -4.59 1.79
C ILE A 21 22.00 -5.68 2.22
N LYS A 22 22.90 -5.35 3.15
CA LYS A 22 23.86 -6.30 3.72
C LYS A 22 23.26 -7.47 4.51
N ALA A 23 21.95 -7.43 4.79
CA ALA A 23 21.22 -8.48 5.48
C ALA A 23 20.52 -9.47 4.52
N LEU A 24 20.45 -9.15 3.21
CA LEU A 24 19.93 -10.07 2.20
C LEU A 24 20.82 -11.30 2.10
N ARG A 25 20.23 -12.50 1.93
CA ARG A 25 20.97 -13.77 1.89
C ARG A 25 22.00 -13.81 0.76
N GLY A 26 21.72 -13.11 -0.35
CA GLY A 26 22.62 -13.01 -1.50
C GLY A 26 23.83 -12.09 -1.30
N PHE A 27 23.92 -11.34 -0.19
CA PHE A 27 24.98 -10.35 -0.01
C PHE A 27 26.30 -10.98 0.52
N ASP A 28 27.33 -11.00 -0.31
CA ASP A 28 28.69 -11.40 0.07
C ASP A 28 29.54 -10.19 0.50
N LYS A 29 29.86 -10.11 1.80
CA LYS A 29 30.66 -9.01 2.38
C LYS A 29 32.09 -8.91 1.82
N SER A 30 32.63 -9.96 1.21
CA SER A 30 33.98 -9.96 0.64
C SER A 30 34.02 -9.44 -0.80
N ARG A 31 32.89 -9.50 -1.51
CA ARG A 31 32.80 -9.18 -2.96
C ARG A 31 31.88 -8.00 -3.27
N HIS A 32 30.94 -7.72 -2.40
CA HIS A 32 29.92 -6.71 -2.63
C HIS A 32 30.17 -5.45 -1.81
N SER A 33 29.85 -4.31 -2.42
CA SER A 33 29.78 -3.02 -1.75
C SER A 33 28.32 -2.63 -1.55
N VAL A 34 28.05 -1.90 -0.47
CA VAL A 34 26.71 -1.37 -0.21
C VAL A 34 26.47 -0.17 -1.14
N PRO A 35 25.33 -0.11 -1.86
CA PRO A 35 24.99 1.03 -2.68
C PRO A 35 24.91 2.34 -1.90
N ASP A 36 25.35 3.42 -2.52
CA ASP A 36 25.30 4.80 -2.03
C ASP A 36 24.36 5.69 -2.87
N ALA A 37 23.85 5.19 -3.99
CA ALA A 37 22.89 5.86 -4.86
C ALA A 37 21.91 4.87 -5.51
N VAL A 38 20.71 5.34 -5.84
CA VAL A 38 19.73 4.60 -6.65
C VAL A 38 19.95 4.92 -8.12
N ASN A 39 20.33 3.92 -8.91
CA ASN A 39 20.50 4.02 -10.35
C ASN A 39 20.33 2.64 -11.00
N ALA A 40 20.33 2.56 -12.34
CA ALA A 40 20.11 1.31 -13.05
C ALA A 40 21.07 0.18 -12.64
N ALA A 41 22.34 0.49 -12.34
CA ALA A 41 23.33 -0.51 -11.95
C ALA A 41 23.08 -1.03 -10.52
N THR A 42 22.77 -0.14 -9.57
CA THR A 42 22.48 -0.52 -8.18
C THR A 42 21.12 -1.21 -8.05
N THR A 43 20.13 -0.82 -8.84
CA THR A 43 18.85 -1.53 -8.96
C THR A 43 19.05 -2.94 -9.50
N ALA A 44 19.79 -3.10 -10.61
CA ALA A 44 20.09 -4.43 -11.16
C ALA A 44 20.90 -5.29 -10.18
N PHE A 45 21.76 -4.67 -9.37
CA PHE A 45 22.48 -5.35 -8.29
C PHE A 45 21.52 -5.87 -7.22
N LEU A 46 20.61 -5.03 -6.71
CA LEU A 46 19.58 -5.47 -5.75
C LEU A 46 18.75 -6.64 -6.33
N SER A 47 18.26 -6.52 -7.57
CA SER A 47 17.47 -7.57 -8.22
C SER A 47 18.19 -8.92 -8.25
N ARG A 48 19.51 -8.93 -8.42
CA ARG A 48 20.31 -10.17 -8.34
C ARG A 48 20.44 -10.71 -6.92
N LEU A 49 20.60 -9.83 -5.92
CA LEU A 49 20.72 -10.24 -4.52
C LEU A 49 19.45 -10.91 -3.99
N CYS A 50 18.28 -10.36 -4.33
CA CYS A 50 17.01 -10.86 -3.83
C CYS A 50 16.40 -11.98 -4.68
N ALA A 51 17.01 -12.36 -5.81
CA ALA A 51 16.41 -13.26 -6.80
C ALA A 51 15.95 -14.60 -6.21
N ALA A 52 16.76 -15.23 -5.35
CA ALA A 52 16.41 -16.51 -4.73
C ALA A 52 15.26 -16.38 -3.73
N GLU A 53 15.31 -15.38 -2.84
CA GLU A 53 14.27 -15.12 -1.84
C GLU A 53 12.94 -14.73 -2.51
N LEU A 54 13.01 -13.88 -3.53
CA LEU A 54 11.86 -13.47 -4.35
C LEU A 54 11.20 -14.67 -5.02
N ALA A 55 11.98 -15.54 -5.67
CA ALA A 55 11.45 -16.72 -6.35
C ALA A 55 10.82 -17.71 -5.37
N GLU A 56 11.46 -17.94 -4.21
CA GLU A 56 10.94 -18.82 -3.15
C GLU A 56 9.60 -18.30 -2.60
N GLU A 57 9.53 -17.00 -2.26
CA GLU A 57 8.31 -16.40 -1.73
C GLU A 57 7.17 -16.38 -2.76
N ALA A 58 7.49 -16.02 -4.01
CA ALA A 58 6.54 -15.97 -5.10
C ALA A 58 5.96 -17.34 -5.45
N GLU A 59 6.81 -18.37 -5.56
CA GLU A 59 6.37 -19.74 -5.80
C GLU A 59 5.52 -20.27 -4.63
N GLY A 60 5.94 -19.99 -3.40
CA GLY A 60 5.16 -20.33 -2.21
C GLY A 60 3.77 -19.68 -2.23
N MET A 61 3.69 -18.42 -2.63
CA MET A 61 2.42 -17.70 -2.76
C MET A 61 1.53 -18.31 -3.86
N PHE A 62 2.11 -18.65 -5.01
CA PHE A 62 1.40 -19.33 -6.10
C PHE A 62 0.78 -20.65 -5.64
N GLN A 63 1.57 -21.52 -4.98
CA GLN A 63 1.07 -22.82 -4.54
C GLN A 63 -0.02 -22.68 -3.47
N ARG A 64 0.16 -21.77 -2.50
CA ARG A 64 -0.86 -21.49 -1.47
C ARG A 64 -2.15 -20.93 -2.07
N ALA A 65 -2.05 -19.94 -2.95
CA ALA A 65 -3.22 -19.33 -3.60
C ALA A 65 -3.99 -20.36 -4.45
N ARG A 66 -3.26 -21.15 -5.24
CA ARG A 66 -3.83 -22.22 -6.05
C ARG A 66 -4.59 -23.24 -5.20
N ALA A 67 -4.00 -23.68 -4.08
CA ALA A 67 -4.61 -24.67 -3.20
C ALA A 67 -5.81 -24.10 -2.42
N ALA A 68 -5.66 -22.93 -1.80
CA ALA A 68 -6.66 -22.33 -0.93
C ALA A 68 -7.92 -21.88 -1.69
N LEU A 69 -7.75 -21.41 -2.94
CA LEU A 69 -8.84 -20.86 -3.75
C LEU A 69 -9.27 -21.78 -4.90
N GLY A 70 -8.69 -22.98 -4.98
CA GLY A 70 -9.08 -24.00 -5.95
C GLY A 70 -8.76 -23.66 -7.41
N TYR A 71 -7.77 -22.79 -7.66
CA TYR A 71 -7.40 -22.47 -9.04
C TYR A 71 -6.82 -23.68 -9.77
N LYS A 72 -7.25 -23.86 -11.02
CA LYS A 72 -6.57 -24.76 -11.97
C LYS A 72 -5.40 -24.02 -12.61
N ARG A 73 -4.45 -24.76 -13.20
CA ARG A 73 -3.27 -24.19 -13.88
C ARG A 73 -3.59 -23.08 -14.89
N ALA A 74 -4.76 -23.14 -15.54
CA ALA A 74 -5.17 -22.13 -16.51
C ALA A 74 -5.78 -20.85 -15.88
N GLY A 75 -6.11 -20.86 -14.58
CA GLY A 75 -6.75 -19.75 -13.88
C GLY A 75 -5.82 -18.95 -12.97
N ILE A 76 -4.54 -19.28 -12.95
CA ILE A 76 -3.51 -18.60 -12.15
C ILE A 76 -2.18 -18.64 -12.91
N THR A 77 -1.49 -17.49 -12.96
CA THR A 77 -0.17 -17.35 -13.56
C THR A 77 0.77 -16.66 -12.57
N LEU A 78 2.04 -17.05 -12.60
CA LEU A 78 3.10 -16.36 -11.88
C LEU A 78 4.16 -15.90 -12.90
N ASP A 79 4.42 -14.61 -12.93
CA ASP A 79 5.53 -14.00 -13.65
C ASP A 79 6.58 -13.53 -12.65
N VAL A 80 7.85 -13.86 -12.90
CA VAL A 80 8.97 -13.45 -12.05
C VAL A 80 9.96 -12.68 -12.90
N ALA A 81 10.13 -11.41 -12.57
CA ALA A 81 11.03 -10.48 -13.22
C ALA A 81 12.17 -10.06 -12.25
N PRO A 82 13.24 -9.42 -12.74
CA PRO A 82 14.31 -8.95 -11.87
C PRO A 82 13.80 -7.97 -10.80
N GLY A 83 13.76 -8.40 -9.54
CA GLY A 83 13.34 -7.59 -8.39
C GLY A 83 11.83 -7.54 -8.15
N SER A 84 11.02 -8.23 -8.95
CA SER A 84 9.57 -8.30 -8.72
C SER A 84 8.95 -9.63 -9.16
N ALA A 85 7.81 -9.95 -8.57
CA ALA A 85 6.99 -11.09 -8.97
C ALA A 85 5.51 -10.67 -8.99
N THR A 86 4.77 -11.16 -9.98
CA THR A 86 3.35 -10.87 -10.18
C THR A 86 2.58 -12.16 -10.32
N LEU A 87 1.65 -12.39 -9.40
CA LEU A 87 0.66 -13.46 -9.46
C LEU A 87 -0.64 -12.87 -9.97
N THR A 88 -1.14 -13.42 -11.07
CA THR A 88 -2.39 -12.97 -11.71
C THR A 88 -3.41 -14.10 -11.70
N THR A 89 -4.63 -13.78 -11.28
CA THR A 89 -5.80 -14.66 -11.37
C THR A 89 -6.92 -13.93 -12.09
N LYS A 90 -8.05 -14.61 -12.31
CA LYS A 90 -9.28 -13.96 -12.80
C LYS A 90 -9.93 -13.04 -11.76
N ASP A 91 -9.55 -13.14 -10.49
CA ASP A 91 -10.25 -12.53 -9.37
C ASP A 91 -9.45 -11.37 -8.74
N PHE A 92 -8.11 -11.45 -8.80
CA PHE A 92 -7.16 -10.48 -8.23
C PHE A 92 -5.76 -10.60 -8.84
N CYS A 93 -4.94 -9.57 -8.61
CA CYS A 93 -3.50 -9.55 -8.83
C CYS A 93 -2.76 -9.31 -7.51
N TRP A 94 -1.72 -10.10 -7.26
CA TRP A 94 -0.79 -9.91 -6.15
C TRP A 94 0.61 -9.66 -6.68
N GLU A 95 1.31 -8.70 -6.10
CA GLU A 95 2.65 -8.30 -6.48
C GLU A 95 3.58 -8.26 -5.27
N LEU A 96 4.83 -8.63 -5.49
CA LEU A 96 5.93 -8.53 -4.55
C LEU A 96 7.08 -7.80 -5.24
N THR A 97 7.53 -6.67 -4.69
CA THR A 97 8.55 -5.83 -5.30
C THR A 97 9.64 -5.47 -4.31
N TYR A 98 10.90 -5.71 -4.70
CA TYR A 98 12.08 -5.19 -4.03
C TYR A 98 12.55 -3.92 -4.75
N ALA A 99 12.78 -2.85 -3.99
CA ALA A 99 13.36 -1.62 -4.51
C ALA A 99 14.42 -1.08 -3.54
N LEU A 100 15.34 -0.26 -4.04
CA LEU A 100 16.22 0.51 -3.17
C LEU A 100 15.43 1.65 -2.54
N ASP A 101 15.75 2.00 -1.29
CA ASP A 101 15.23 3.21 -0.69
C ASP A 101 15.95 4.43 -1.29
N GLU A 102 15.20 5.32 -1.95
CA GLU A 102 15.76 6.52 -2.58
C GLU A 102 16.40 7.48 -1.57
N ARG A 103 15.91 7.50 -0.32
CA ARG A 103 16.43 8.37 0.74
C ARG A 103 17.61 7.73 1.46
N GLU A 104 17.68 6.40 1.47
CA GLU A 104 18.76 5.65 2.11
C GLU A 104 19.20 4.45 1.24
N PRO A 105 20.02 4.67 0.20
CA PRO A 105 20.37 3.64 -0.79
C PRO A 105 21.06 2.39 -0.24
N ALA A 106 21.53 2.43 1.00
CA ALA A 106 22.05 1.28 1.74
C ALA A 106 20.96 0.28 2.19
N ARG A 107 19.68 0.65 2.01
CA ARG A 107 18.50 -0.11 2.39
C ARG A 107 17.67 -0.50 1.18
N TYR A 108 16.90 -1.56 1.35
CA TYR A 108 15.86 -1.95 0.41
C TYR A 108 14.50 -1.85 1.08
N THR A 109 13.49 -1.59 0.26
CA THR A 109 12.07 -1.71 0.59
C THR A 109 11.53 -2.97 -0.05
N LEU A 110 10.58 -3.59 0.64
CA LEU A 110 9.81 -4.72 0.15
C LEU A 110 8.34 -4.32 0.18
N VAL A 111 7.70 -4.32 -0.98
CA VAL A 111 6.28 -3.95 -1.11
C VAL A 111 5.50 -5.16 -1.58
N ARG A 112 4.47 -5.51 -0.80
CA ARG A 112 3.41 -6.42 -1.23
C ARG A 112 2.20 -5.60 -1.62
N ALA A 113 1.62 -5.89 -2.77
CA ALA A 113 0.40 -5.23 -3.22
C ALA A 113 -0.64 -6.25 -3.66
N LEU A 114 -1.90 -6.02 -3.28
CA LEU A 114 -3.06 -6.76 -3.77
C LEU A 114 -4.02 -5.76 -4.40
N HIS A 115 -4.36 -6.00 -5.67
CA HIS A 115 -5.22 -5.10 -6.43
C HIS A 115 -6.04 -5.86 -7.47
N GLY A 116 -6.85 -5.14 -8.23
CA GLY A 116 -7.71 -5.73 -9.24
C GLY A 116 -8.72 -6.71 -8.64
N LEU A 117 -9.25 -6.43 -7.45
CA LEU A 117 -10.32 -7.24 -6.85
C LEU A 117 -11.59 -7.10 -7.71
N HIS A 118 -11.98 -8.18 -8.39
CA HIS A 118 -13.13 -8.16 -9.31
C HIS A 118 -14.47 -8.42 -8.61
N SER A 119 -14.47 -9.00 -7.40
CA SER A 119 -15.68 -9.25 -6.60
C SER A 119 -15.42 -9.01 -5.12
N ALA A 120 -16.36 -8.31 -4.48
CA ALA A 120 -16.40 -8.13 -3.03
C ALA A 120 -16.61 -9.45 -2.28
N ASP A 121 -17.16 -10.48 -2.93
CA ASP A 121 -17.38 -11.80 -2.33
C ASP A 121 -16.06 -12.45 -1.89
N LEU A 122 -14.94 -12.12 -2.54
CA LEU A 122 -13.61 -12.61 -2.16
C LEU A 122 -13.26 -12.22 -0.72
N LEU A 123 -13.66 -11.03 -0.29
CA LEU A 123 -13.38 -10.52 1.05
C LEU A 123 -14.21 -11.23 2.12
N GLN A 124 -15.26 -11.96 1.73
CA GLN A 124 -16.07 -12.80 2.62
C GLN A 124 -15.51 -14.23 2.72
N LEU A 125 -14.56 -14.62 1.87
CA LEU A 125 -13.98 -15.96 1.89
C LEU A 125 -12.88 -16.05 2.97
N GLU A 126 -13.10 -16.90 3.97
CA GLU A 126 -12.12 -17.17 5.03
C GLU A 126 -10.77 -17.63 4.47
N ALA A 127 -10.79 -18.49 3.44
CA ALA A 127 -9.56 -18.96 2.78
C ALA A 127 -8.75 -17.83 2.14
N PHE A 128 -9.44 -16.79 1.61
CA PHE A 128 -8.79 -15.62 1.03
C PHE A 128 -8.16 -14.75 2.11
N ASN A 129 -8.90 -14.45 3.17
CA ASN A 129 -8.37 -13.64 4.28
C ASN A 129 -7.23 -14.36 5.02
N THR A 130 -7.31 -15.68 5.16
CA THR A 130 -6.22 -16.50 5.73
C THR A 130 -4.97 -16.47 4.86
N LEU A 131 -5.12 -16.58 3.53
CA LEU A 131 -4.01 -16.54 2.58
C LEU A 131 -3.19 -15.24 2.69
N PHE A 132 -3.87 -14.13 2.94
CA PHE A 132 -3.30 -12.78 3.01
C PHE A 132 -3.15 -12.24 4.44
N SER A 133 -3.36 -13.07 5.45
CA SER A 133 -3.36 -12.63 6.84
C SER A 133 -2.04 -11.97 7.22
N GLY A 134 -2.12 -10.77 7.80
CA GLY A 134 -0.96 -10.01 8.26
C GLY A 134 -0.05 -9.48 7.14
N GLN A 135 -0.52 -9.44 5.89
CA GLN A 135 0.32 -8.96 4.78
C GLN A 135 0.19 -7.47 4.52
N PHE A 136 -0.92 -6.81 4.86
CA PHE A 136 -1.20 -5.45 4.42
C PHE A 136 -1.38 -4.49 5.59
N ASP A 137 -0.60 -3.41 5.60
CA ASP A 137 -0.69 -2.32 6.57
C ASP A 137 -1.36 -1.08 5.99
N ALA A 138 -1.83 -1.13 4.75
CA ALA A 138 -2.44 0.03 4.12
C ALA A 138 -3.48 -0.27 3.05
N VAL A 139 -4.44 0.64 2.90
CA VAL A 139 -5.31 0.78 1.72
C VAL A 139 -4.87 2.03 0.96
N VAL A 140 -4.39 1.86 -0.27
CA VAL A 140 -3.82 2.94 -1.07
C VAL A 140 -4.72 3.21 -2.27
N PHE A 141 -5.07 4.48 -2.44
CA PHE A 141 -5.83 5.03 -3.54
C PHE A 141 -4.89 5.88 -4.40
N GLU A 142 -4.73 5.49 -5.66
CA GLU A 142 -4.03 6.31 -6.65
C GLU A 142 -5.00 7.32 -7.26
N LEU A 143 -4.56 8.57 -7.35
CA LEU A 143 -5.39 9.69 -7.80
C LEU A 143 -5.06 10.05 -9.25
N ALA A 144 -5.96 9.76 -10.19
CA ALA A 144 -5.79 10.09 -11.62
C ALA A 144 -5.48 11.57 -11.92
N ARG A 145 -5.91 12.50 -11.06
CA ARG A 145 -5.67 13.95 -11.23
C ARG A 145 -4.93 14.59 -10.05
N GLY A 146 -4.47 13.75 -9.12
CA GLY A 146 -3.89 14.20 -7.86
C GLY A 146 -4.86 14.99 -6.97
N LEU A 147 -4.37 15.44 -5.83
CA LEU A 147 -5.02 16.30 -4.85
C LEU A 147 -4.07 17.43 -4.47
N ARG A 148 -4.59 18.64 -4.25
CA ARG A 148 -3.80 19.72 -3.64
C ARG A 148 -3.77 19.50 -2.15
N VAL A 149 -2.60 19.16 -1.62
CA VAL A 149 -2.42 18.83 -0.20
C VAL A 149 -2.79 20.02 0.69
N GLU A 150 -2.43 21.23 0.27
CA GLU A 150 -2.77 22.49 0.96
C GLU A 150 -4.29 22.64 1.11
N ALA A 151 -5.06 22.34 0.06
CA ALA A 151 -6.51 22.45 0.13
C ALA A 151 -7.13 21.43 1.11
N LEU A 152 -6.49 20.28 1.32
CA LEU A 152 -6.92 19.31 2.32
C LEU A 152 -6.57 19.79 3.74
N ILE A 153 -5.37 20.34 3.92
CA ILE A 153 -4.94 20.95 5.18
C ILE A 153 -5.90 22.08 5.56
N ASP A 154 -6.13 23.04 4.65
CA ASP A 154 -7.02 24.18 4.86
C ASP A 154 -8.44 23.74 5.24
N ALA A 155 -8.95 22.67 4.60
CA ALA A 155 -10.27 22.12 4.89
C ALA A 155 -10.37 21.53 6.31
N VAL A 156 -9.32 20.86 6.78
CA VAL A 156 -9.27 20.34 8.15
C VAL A 156 -9.09 21.46 9.17
N GLU A 157 -8.22 22.43 8.91
CA GLU A 157 -7.99 23.59 9.80
C GLU A 157 -9.20 24.53 9.88
N SER A 158 -10.07 24.52 8.86
CA SER A 158 -11.33 25.27 8.86
C SER A 158 -12.42 24.60 9.72
N LEU A 159 -12.22 23.37 10.19
CA LEU A 159 -13.13 22.72 11.14
C LEU A 159 -12.98 23.35 12.52
N ASP A 160 -14.05 23.31 13.30
CA ASP A 160 -14.01 23.70 14.71
C ASP A 160 -13.13 22.71 15.50
N PRO A 161 -11.97 23.16 16.05
CA PRO A 161 -11.06 22.28 16.76
C PRO A 161 -11.62 21.77 18.09
N GLU A 162 -12.65 22.43 18.63
CA GLU A 162 -13.32 22.02 19.87
C GLU A 162 -14.54 21.11 19.61
N ALA A 163 -14.90 20.87 18.34
CA ALA A 163 -15.99 19.97 18.01
C ALA A 163 -15.65 18.52 18.35
N GLU A 164 -16.67 17.80 18.81
CA GLU A 164 -16.57 16.36 19.05
C GLU A 164 -16.25 15.64 17.72
N GLY A 165 -15.16 14.88 17.69
CA GLY A 165 -14.66 14.23 16.47
C GLY A 165 -13.77 15.09 15.59
N ALA A 166 -13.23 16.21 16.09
CA ALA A 166 -12.29 17.05 15.35
C ALA A 166 -11.12 16.24 14.77
N ILE A 167 -10.93 16.37 13.45
CA ILE A 167 -9.87 15.68 12.71
C ILE A 167 -8.58 16.46 12.93
N ALA A 168 -7.52 15.79 13.37
CA ALA A 168 -6.21 16.39 13.48
C ALA A 168 -5.43 16.24 12.16
N VAL A 169 -4.65 17.25 11.82
CA VAL A 169 -3.78 17.25 10.63
C VAL A 169 -2.34 17.60 11.02
N ALA A 170 -1.38 16.86 10.46
CA ALA A 170 0.05 17.09 10.62
C ALA A 170 0.73 17.14 9.26
N TYR A 171 1.63 18.11 9.04
CA TYR A 171 2.30 18.32 7.76
C TYR A 171 3.66 19.03 7.93
N PRO A 172 4.64 18.79 7.03
CA PRO A 172 5.87 19.59 6.94
C PRO A 172 5.59 21.01 6.42
N SER A 173 6.51 21.94 6.65
CA SER A 173 6.35 23.36 6.26
C SER A 173 6.21 23.60 4.75
N ASP A 174 6.58 22.63 3.92
CA ASP A 174 6.45 22.70 2.46
C ASP A 174 5.11 22.14 1.95
N CYS A 175 4.24 21.67 2.84
CA CYS A 175 2.94 21.06 2.55
C CYS A 175 3.00 19.94 1.49
N SER A 176 4.15 19.30 1.31
CA SER A 176 4.35 18.24 0.32
C SER A 176 3.52 16.98 0.61
N ARG A 177 3.09 16.81 1.86
CA ARG A 177 2.20 15.74 2.33
C ARG A 177 1.46 16.17 3.59
N CYS A 178 0.40 15.47 3.94
CA CYS A 178 -0.23 15.58 5.25
C CYS A 178 -0.63 14.21 5.79
N GLU A 179 -0.74 14.12 7.12
CA GLU A 179 -1.30 12.98 7.84
C GLU A 179 -2.51 13.45 8.62
N LEU A 180 -3.64 12.75 8.47
CA LEU A 180 -4.88 12.99 9.17
C LEU A 180 -5.11 11.90 10.22
N ALA A 181 -5.54 12.32 11.41
CA ALA A 181 -5.96 11.43 12.48
C ALA A 181 -7.40 11.73 12.89
N VAL A 182 -8.24 10.69 12.87
CA VAL A 182 -9.65 10.77 13.25
C VAL A 182 -9.81 10.20 14.67
N PRO A 183 -10.45 10.93 15.61
CA PRO A 183 -10.75 10.40 16.94
C PRO A 183 -11.53 9.08 16.88
N GLY A 184 -11.12 8.10 17.68
CA GLY A 184 -11.75 6.78 17.72
C GLY A 184 -11.38 5.85 16.57
N VAL A 185 -10.59 6.29 15.60
CA VAL A 185 -10.06 5.44 14.52
C VAL A 185 -8.56 5.24 14.67
N ALA A 186 -8.14 3.99 14.69
CA ALA A 186 -6.73 3.65 14.89
C ALA A 186 -5.88 3.95 13.66
N ALA A 187 -6.46 3.82 12.47
CA ALA A 187 -5.78 4.11 11.22
C ALA A 187 -5.48 5.60 11.04
N ARG A 188 -4.48 5.90 10.20
CA ARG A 188 -4.08 7.26 9.79
C ARG A 188 -4.29 7.43 8.31
N VAL A 189 -4.61 8.64 7.86
CA VAL A 189 -4.72 8.93 6.42
C VAL A 189 -3.56 9.79 5.99
N GLU A 190 -2.69 9.24 5.16
CA GLU A 190 -1.58 9.95 4.54
C GLU A 190 -2.00 10.43 3.15
N CYS A 191 -1.63 11.67 2.79
CA CYS A 191 -1.79 12.19 1.44
C CYS A 191 -0.52 12.91 0.99
N ASP A 192 -0.02 12.58 -0.19
CA ASP A 192 1.15 13.23 -0.83
C ASP A 192 0.78 13.94 -2.15
N GLY A 193 -0.53 14.14 -2.36
CA GLY A 193 -1.08 14.75 -3.56
C GLY A 193 -1.17 13.81 -4.76
N ALA A 194 -0.41 12.70 -4.83
CA ALA A 194 -0.57 11.68 -5.86
C ALA A 194 -1.39 10.48 -5.36
N THR A 195 -1.30 10.21 -4.06
CA THR A 195 -1.94 9.09 -3.40
C THR A 195 -2.67 9.55 -2.14
N LEU A 196 -3.68 8.78 -1.79
CA LEU A 196 -4.28 8.78 -0.47
C LEU A 196 -4.07 7.38 0.12
N ALA A 197 -3.42 7.26 1.27
CA ALA A 197 -3.15 5.99 1.90
C ALA A 197 -3.74 5.95 3.31
N LEU A 198 -4.64 5.02 3.54
CA LEU A 198 -5.06 4.64 4.88
C LEU A 198 -4.02 3.69 5.46
N ARG A 199 -3.29 4.10 6.49
CA ARG A 199 -2.31 3.27 7.22
C ARG A 199 -2.93 2.67 8.47
N LEU A 200 -2.90 1.35 8.55
CA LEU A 200 -3.33 0.58 9.72
C LEU A 200 -2.19 0.52 10.76
N PRO A 201 -2.52 0.39 12.06
CA PRO A 201 -1.51 0.29 13.11
C PRO A 201 -0.70 -1.02 13.08
N ARG A 202 -1.25 -2.05 12.42
CA ARG A 202 -0.59 -3.35 12.22
C ARG A 202 -1.00 -3.92 10.87
N ALA A 203 -0.13 -4.75 10.32
CA ALA A 203 -0.49 -5.51 9.14
C ALA A 203 -1.67 -6.45 9.43
N ALA A 204 -2.58 -6.56 8.47
CA ALA A 204 -3.89 -7.17 8.61
C ALA A 204 -4.27 -7.97 7.35
N ALA A 205 -5.37 -8.72 7.44
CA ALA A 205 -6.00 -9.38 6.31
C ALA A 205 -6.84 -8.39 5.45
N PRO A 206 -7.23 -8.77 4.22
CA PRO A 206 -8.04 -7.91 3.35
C PRO A 206 -9.37 -7.41 3.93
N ASP A 207 -10.12 -8.26 4.62
CA ASP A 207 -11.38 -7.88 5.27
C ASP A 207 -11.18 -6.86 6.41
N GLU A 208 -10.11 -7.02 7.20
CA GLU A 208 -9.72 -6.06 8.24
C GLU A 208 -9.37 -4.70 7.62
N CYS A 209 -8.62 -4.69 6.51
CA CYS A 209 -8.29 -3.47 5.78
C CYS A 209 -9.56 -2.73 5.30
N LEU A 210 -10.54 -3.48 4.78
CA LEU A 210 -11.81 -2.90 4.33
C LEU A 210 -12.60 -2.31 5.51
N ARG A 211 -12.66 -3.00 6.65
CA ARG A 211 -13.37 -2.51 7.84
C ARG A 211 -12.78 -1.22 8.38
N GLU A 212 -11.45 -1.12 8.46
CA GLU A 212 -10.78 0.12 8.86
C GLU A 212 -11.06 1.26 7.86
N PHE A 213 -11.08 0.95 6.56
CA PHE A 213 -11.46 1.90 5.54
C PHE A 213 -12.91 2.40 5.69
N GLU A 214 -13.86 1.50 5.95
CA GLU A 214 -15.27 1.87 6.17
C GLU A 214 -15.45 2.76 7.41
N ALA A 215 -14.68 2.52 8.47
CA ALA A 215 -14.68 3.36 9.67
C ALA A 215 -14.18 4.77 9.36
N VAL A 216 -13.05 4.89 8.65
CA VAL A 216 -12.52 6.19 8.23
C VAL A 216 -13.46 6.91 7.27
N ARG A 217 -14.00 6.22 6.26
CA ARG A 217 -14.97 6.79 5.32
C ARG A 217 -16.23 7.29 6.02
N SER A 218 -16.74 6.56 7.01
CA SER A 218 -17.89 7.01 7.81
C SER A 218 -17.56 8.29 8.56
N ALA A 219 -16.37 8.41 9.14
CA ALA A 219 -15.98 9.61 9.86
C ALA A 219 -15.87 10.84 8.94
N PHE A 220 -15.27 10.69 7.75
CA PHE A 220 -15.19 11.78 6.79
C PHE A 220 -16.54 12.17 6.17
N SER A 221 -17.42 11.20 5.90
CA SER A 221 -18.75 11.50 5.34
C SER A 221 -19.69 12.22 6.31
N LEU A 222 -19.42 12.12 7.62
CA LEU A 222 -20.10 12.90 8.66
C LEU A 222 -19.60 14.35 8.75
N SER A 223 -18.49 14.69 8.08
CA SER A 223 -18.01 16.07 8.00
C SER A 223 -18.95 16.94 7.14
N ARG A 224 -19.18 18.19 7.57
CA ARG A 224 -19.94 19.18 6.80
C ARG A 224 -19.12 19.80 5.66
N ASP A 225 -17.81 19.58 5.64
CA ASP A 225 -16.92 20.10 4.62
C ASP A 225 -16.97 19.23 3.35
N ALA A 226 -17.16 19.86 2.19
CA ALA A 226 -17.30 19.16 0.92
C ALA A 226 -15.99 18.48 0.46
N VAL A 227 -14.82 19.00 0.86
CA VAL A 227 -13.48 18.43 0.60
C VAL A 227 -13.25 17.20 1.49
N LEU A 228 -13.82 17.15 2.68
CA LEU A 228 -13.71 15.96 3.53
C LEU A 228 -14.75 14.90 3.14
N ALA A 229 -15.98 15.31 2.88
CA ALA A 229 -17.07 14.39 2.55
C ALA A 229 -16.84 13.58 1.26
N GLY A 230 -16.17 14.16 0.26
CA GLY A 230 -15.88 13.44 -0.99
C GLY A 230 -14.48 12.84 -1.09
N LEU A 231 -13.64 12.94 -0.05
CA LEU A 231 -12.29 12.37 -0.03
C LEU A 231 -12.30 10.86 -0.33
N LEU A 232 -13.35 10.18 0.16
CA LEU A 232 -13.57 8.73 0.06
C LEU A 232 -14.98 8.38 -0.46
N GLY A 233 -15.65 9.36 -1.09
CA GLY A 233 -17.05 9.30 -1.55
C GLY A 233 -17.22 8.99 -3.03
#